data_AF-A0A0Q7JWT8-F1
#
_entry.id   AF-A0A0Q7JWT8-F1
#
_cell.length_a   1.000
_cell.length_b   1.000
_cell.length_c   1.000
_cell.angle_alpha   90.00
_cell.angle_beta   90.00
_cell.angle_gamma   90.00
#
_symmetry.space_group_name_H-M   'P 1'
#
loop_
_entity.id
_entity.type
_entity.pdbx_description
1 polymer ?
#
loop_
_entity_poly.entity_id
_entity_poly.type
_entity_poly.pdbx_seq_one_letter_code
_entity_poly.pdbx_strand_id
1 'polypeptide(L)'
;MKNARHLQQLVDRRLKELGDHRGPMPTRRAAARSEGKISYETLRLLKLGRHSGSITLETAEGLALALDLPLQDILEVAGQRIPQGPFELPRRADTLTKAERAVVLSVIDAILDAAEKERPTDEELRAVAKGARRAGGSAAGARKATATAQRVRRGDEPQR
;
A
#
# COMPACT_ATOMS: atom_id res chain seq x y z
N MET A 1 -3.71 9.47 13.34
CA MET A 1 -4.07 8.74 14.59
C MET A 1 -5.29 7.80 14.48
N LYS A 2 -6.03 7.72 13.36
CA LYS A 2 -7.17 6.80 13.22
C LYS A 2 -6.76 5.31 13.26
N ASN A 3 -5.61 4.97 12.67
CA ASN A 3 -5.15 3.59 12.51
C ASN A 3 -4.80 2.91 13.84
N ALA A 4 -4.19 3.63 14.79
CA ALA A 4 -3.82 3.08 16.10
C ALA A 4 -5.04 2.61 16.90
N ARG A 5 -6.15 3.37 16.82
CA ARG A 5 -7.41 3.01 17.49
C ARG A 5 -8.06 1.79 16.84
N HIS A 6 -8.03 1.68 15.51
CA HIS A 6 -8.57 0.52 14.81
C HIS A 6 -7.75 -0.75 15.10
N LEU A 7 -6.41 -0.65 15.14
CA LEU A 7 -5.53 -1.74 15.56
C LEU A 7 -5.78 -2.17 17.00
N GLN A 8 -5.94 -1.21 17.92
CA GLN A 8 -6.29 -1.49 19.30
C GLN A 8 -7.60 -2.29 19.38
N GLN A 9 -8.65 -1.82 18.70
CA GLN A 9 -9.95 -2.49 18.68
C GLN A 9 -9.87 -3.90 18.07
N LEU A 10 -9.08 -4.07 17.00
CA LEU A 10 -8.84 -5.36 16.37
C LEU A 10 -8.18 -6.34 17.34
N VAL A 11 -7.11 -5.90 18.02
CA VAL A 11 -6.38 -6.69 19.01
C VAL A 11 -7.29 -7.06 20.17
N ASP A 12 -8.00 -6.10 20.76
CA ASP A 12 -8.90 -6.35 21.89
C ASP A 12 -10.03 -7.31 21.53
N ARG A 13 -10.62 -7.17 20.34
CA ARG A 13 -11.66 -8.07 19.86
C ARG A 13 -11.13 -9.48 19.66
N ARG A 14 -10.00 -9.66 18.97
CA ARG A 14 -9.45 -11.00 18.73
C ARG A 14 -8.95 -11.68 19.98
N LEU A 15 -8.35 -10.95 20.93
CA LEU A 15 -7.97 -11.53 22.21
C LEU A 15 -9.20 -12.03 22.99
N LYS A 16 -10.35 -11.35 22.89
CA LYS A 16 -11.61 -11.83 23.49
C LYS A 16 -12.12 -13.09 22.79
N GLU A 17 -12.12 -13.12 21.46
CA GLU A 17 -12.59 -14.25 20.66
C GLU A 17 -11.70 -15.51 20.81
N LEU A 18 -10.39 -15.32 20.95
CA LEU A 18 -9.43 -16.40 21.20
C LEU A 18 -9.35 -16.83 22.67
N GLY A 19 -10.01 -16.10 23.56
CA GLY A 19 -10.11 -16.43 24.97
C GLY A 19 -10.96 -17.66 25.23
N ASP A 20 -11.07 -18.03 26.51
CA ASP A 20 -11.97 -19.10 26.95
C ASP A 20 -13.05 -18.54 27.90
N HIS A 21 -13.81 -19.43 28.54
CA HIS A 21 -14.83 -19.08 29.51
C HIS A 21 -14.31 -18.28 30.73
N ARG A 22 -12.99 -18.22 30.95
CA ARG A 22 -12.36 -17.48 32.04
C ARG A 22 -11.93 -16.07 31.62
N GLY A 23 -12.03 -15.75 30.34
CA GLY A 23 -11.81 -14.40 29.81
C GLY A 23 -10.92 -14.36 28.57
N PRO A 24 -10.48 -13.15 28.17
CA PRO A 24 -9.67 -12.94 26.98
C PRO A 24 -8.33 -13.67 27.05
N MET A 25 -7.81 -14.09 25.89
CA MET A 25 -6.48 -14.67 25.78
C MET A 25 -5.42 -13.71 26.38
N PRO A 26 -4.55 -14.20 27.27
CA PRO A 26 -3.46 -13.40 27.80
C PRO A 26 -2.50 -12.95 26.70
N THR A 27 -2.09 -11.68 26.72
CA THR A 27 -1.18 -11.08 25.74
C THR A 27 0.14 -11.85 25.63
N ARG A 28 0.67 -12.41 26.73
CA ARG A 28 1.87 -13.27 26.69
C ARG A 28 1.65 -14.53 25.85
N ARG A 29 0.48 -15.16 25.96
CA ARG A 29 0.13 -16.36 25.21
C ARG A 29 -0.06 -16.04 23.73
N ALA A 30 -0.71 -14.92 23.42
CA ALA A 30 -0.85 -14.46 22.04
C ALA A 30 0.51 -14.12 21.40
N ALA A 31 1.40 -13.41 22.10
CA ALA A 31 2.75 -13.14 21.61
C ALA A 31 3.58 -14.42 21.40
N ALA A 32 3.41 -15.44 22.24
CA ALA A 32 4.09 -16.73 22.03
C ALA A 32 3.68 -17.41 20.71
N ARG A 33 2.45 -17.17 20.21
CA ARG A 33 1.99 -17.69 18.91
C ARG A 33 2.62 -16.99 17.71
N SER A 34 3.26 -15.85 17.90
CA SER A 34 3.90 -15.12 16.79
C SER A 34 5.28 -15.65 16.43
N GLU A 35 5.75 -16.75 17.05
CA GLU A 35 7.05 -17.36 16.78
C GLU A 35 8.23 -16.36 16.91
N GLY A 36 8.13 -15.42 17.87
CA GLY A 36 9.17 -14.41 18.11
C GLY A 36 9.12 -13.17 17.20
N LYS A 37 8.24 -13.13 16.19
CA LYS A 37 8.08 -11.95 15.30
C LYS A 37 7.62 -10.68 16.00
N ILE A 38 6.88 -10.81 17.11
CA ILE A 38 6.52 -9.67 17.97
C ILE A 38 6.78 -9.99 19.43
N SER A 39 7.22 -8.98 20.17
CA SER A 39 7.39 -9.10 21.62
C SER A 39 6.04 -8.99 22.34
N TYR A 40 5.98 -9.54 23.56
CA TYR A 40 4.86 -9.31 24.47
C TYR A 40 4.60 -7.81 24.70
N GLU A 41 5.65 -7.00 24.82
CA GLU A 41 5.50 -5.57 25.08
C GLU A 41 4.90 -4.84 23.87
N THR A 42 5.29 -5.22 22.65
CA THR A 42 4.68 -4.70 21.41
C THR A 42 3.17 -4.95 21.41
N LEU A 43 2.75 -6.19 21.67
CA LEU A 43 1.32 -6.55 21.69
C LEU A 43 0.57 -5.87 22.85
N ARG A 44 1.22 -5.70 24.01
CA ARG A 44 0.66 -4.95 25.15
C ARG A 44 0.46 -3.48 24.83
N LEU A 45 1.44 -2.83 24.20
CA LEU A 45 1.35 -1.43 23.80
C LEU A 45 0.26 -1.21 22.74
N LEU A 46 0.10 -2.15 21.80
CA LEU A 46 -0.99 -2.12 20.82
C LEU A 46 -2.36 -2.25 21.49
N LYS A 47 -2.51 -3.19 22.42
CA LYS A 47 -3.73 -3.37 23.21
C LYS A 47 -4.11 -2.11 24.01
N LEU A 48 -3.10 -1.40 24.54
CA LEU A 48 -3.30 -0.16 25.28
C LEU A 48 -3.49 1.08 24.39
N GLY A 49 -3.38 0.94 23.07
CA GLY A 49 -3.37 2.08 22.13
C GLY A 49 -2.17 3.01 22.31
N ARG A 50 -1.09 2.53 22.95
CA ARG A 50 0.14 3.29 23.27
C ARG A 50 1.29 3.05 22.29
N HIS A 51 1.10 2.20 21.29
CA HIS A 51 2.09 2.00 20.24
C HIS A 51 2.19 3.26 19.37
N SER A 52 3.35 3.92 19.37
CA SER A 52 3.62 5.14 18.59
C SER A 52 4.35 4.88 17.28
N GLY A 53 5.01 3.71 17.12
CA GLY A 53 5.71 3.33 15.90
C GLY A 53 4.78 2.95 14.74
N SER A 54 5.34 2.92 13.53
CA SER A 54 4.69 2.32 12.37
C SER A 54 4.69 0.79 12.47
N ILE A 55 3.63 0.15 11.96
CA ILE A 55 3.58 -1.31 11.85
C ILE A 55 4.37 -1.72 10.61
N THR A 56 5.52 -2.37 10.83
CA THR A 56 6.31 -2.99 9.76
C THR A 56 5.61 -4.23 9.22
N LEU A 57 6.01 -4.70 8.04
CA LEU A 57 5.51 -5.97 7.49
C LEU A 57 5.75 -7.14 8.45
N GLU A 58 6.95 -7.24 9.02
CA GLU A 58 7.31 -8.25 10.02
C GLU A 58 6.41 -8.19 11.26
N THR A 59 6.13 -6.98 11.77
CA THR A 59 5.20 -6.78 12.89
C THR A 59 3.78 -7.20 12.50
N ALA A 60 3.34 -6.89 11.29
CA ALA A 60 2.02 -7.28 10.78
C ALA A 60 1.89 -8.81 10.64
N GLU A 61 2.93 -9.49 10.17
CA GLU A 61 2.99 -10.96 10.13
C GLU A 61 2.95 -11.57 11.53
N GLY A 62 3.71 -11.02 12.48
CA GLY A 62 3.66 -11.47 13.86
C GLY A 62 2.28 -11.28 14.48
N LEU A 63 1.60 -10.17 14.17
CA LEU A 63 0.21 -9.93 14.58
C LEU A 63 -0.76 -10.92 13.92
N ALA A 64 -0.55 -11.28 12.66
CA ALA A 64 -1.39 -12.24 11.92
C ALA A 64 -1.35 -13.60 12.60
N LEU A 65 -0.15 -14.06 12.96
CA LEU A 65 0.06 -15.31 13.69
C LEU A 65 -0.50 -15.24 15.13
N ALA A 66 -0.24 -14.13 15.84
CA ALA A 66 -0.67 -13.95 17.22
C ALA A 66 -2.20 -13.93 17.38
N LEU A 67 -2.89 -13.31 16.43
CA LEU A 67 -4.33 -13.04 16.47
C LEU A 67 -5.16 -13.95 15.56
N ASP A 68 -4.51 -14.89 14.88
CA ASP A 68 -5.15 -15.81 13.93
C ASP A 68 -5.97 -15.05 12.88
N LEU A 69 -5.34 -14.08 12.23
CA LEU A 69 -5.96 -13.20 11.25
C LEU A 69 -5.23 -13.27 9.91
N PRO A 70 -5.93 -13.05 8.79
CA PRO A 70 -5.28 -12.77 7.52
C PRO A 70 -4.33 -11.57 7.64
N LEU A 71 -3.11 -11.68 7.11
CA LEU A 71 -2.14 -10.58 7.06
C LEU A 71 -2.73 -9.33 6.40
N GLN A 72 -3.56 -9.53 5.37
CA GLN A 72 -4.22 -8.47 4.64
C GLN A 72 -5.06 -7.56 5.54
N ASP A 73 -5.85 -8.14 6.45
CA ASP A 73 -6.73 -7.39 7.35
C ASP A 73 -5.92 -6.49 8.29
N ILE A 74 -4.76 -6.98 8.75
CA ILE A 74 -3.87 -6.22 9.64
C ILE A 74 -3.21 -5.08 8.89
N LEU A 75 -2.73 -5.32 7.67
CA LEU A 75 -2.11 -4.28 6.83
C LEU A 75 -3.12 -3.19 6.47
N GLU A 76 -4.35 -3.57 6.11
CA GLU A 76 -5.43 -2.63 5.81
C GLU A 76 -5.76 -1.75 7.02
N VAL A 77 -5.92 -2.37 8.20
CA VAL A 77 -6.18 -1.64 9.45
C VAL A 77 -5.00 -0.74 9.86
N ALA A 78 -3.76 -1.18 9.59
CA ALA A 78 -2.56 -0.39 9.79
C ALA A 78 -2.44 0.78 8.80
N GLY A 79 -3.24 0.80 7.73
CA GLY A 79 -3.11 1.74 6.62
C GLY A 79 -1.82 1.50 5.83
N GLN A 80 -1.28 0.28 5.88
CA GLN A 80 -0.14 -0.14 5.07
C GLN A 80 -0.63 -0.64 3.72
N ARG A 81 0.13 -0.35 2.66
CA ARG A 81 -0.15 -0.91 1.35
C ARG A 81 0.11 -2.42 1.42
N ILE A 82 -0.88 -3.22 1.03
CA ILE A 82 -0.70 -4.66 0.84
C ILE A 82 0.43 -4.83 -0.17
N PRO A 83 1.51 -5.56 0.15
CA PRO A 83 2.52 -5.88 -0.83
C PRO A 83 1.83 -6.65 -1.96
N GLN A 84 1.56 -5.96 -3.06
CA GLN A 84 1.16 -6.63 -4.28
C GLN A 84 2.40 -7.38 -4.73
N GLY A 85 2.22 -8.64 -5.13
CA GLY A 85 3.32 -9.44 -5.67
C GLY A 85 3.99 -8.77 -6.88
N PRO A 86 4.88 -9.47 -7.59
CA PRO A 86 5.50 -8.90 -8.78
C PRO A 86 4.42 -8.29 -9.70
N PHE A 87 4.66 -7.05 -10.14
CA PHE A 87 3.75 -6.37 -11.04
C PHE A 87 3.83 -7.07 -12.41
N GLU A 88 2.84 -7.90 -12.69
CA GLU A 88 2.73 -8.63 -13.95
C GLU A 88 1.79 -7.90 -14.91
N LEU A 89 2.26 -7.70 -16.14
CA LEU A 89 1.40 -7.19 -17.21
C LEU A 89 0.41 -8.30 -17.63
N PRO A 90 -0.83 -7.94 -18.00
CA PRO A 90 -1.80 -8.93 -18.46
C PRO A 90 -1.33 -9.59 -19.76
N ARG A 91 -1.64 -10.88 -19.98
CA ARG A 91 -1.22 -11.64 -21.18
C ARG A 91 -1.46 -10.95 -22.51
N ARG A 92 -2.51 -10.12 -22.63
CA ARG A 92 -2.77 -9.31 -23.83
C ARG A 92 -1.66 -8.31 -24.16
N ALA A 93 -0.82 -7.94 -23.20
CA ALA A 93 0.34 -7.09 -23.43
C ALA A 93 1.40 -7.79 -24.30
N ASP A 94 1.34 -9.12 -24.43
CA ASP A 94 2.25 -9.86 -25.30
C ASP A 94 2.04 -9.55 -26.78
N THR A 95 0.83 -9.11 -27.16
CA THR A 95 0.52 -8.73 -28.54
C THR A 95 1.06 -7.36 -28.92
N LEU A 96 1.61 -6.60 -27.96
CA LEU A 96 2.15 -5.27 -28.23
C LEU A 96 3.41 -5.38 -29.10
N THR A 97 3.45 -4.54 -30.13
CA THR A 97 4.63 -4.32 -30.96
C THR A 97 5.76 -3.70 -30.14
N LYS A 98 7.00 -3.74 -30.67
CA LYS A 98 8.18 -3.15 -30.02
C LYS A 98 7.98 -1.66 -29.70
N ALA A 99 7.36 -0.89 -30.60
CA ALA A 99 7.10 0.53 -30.40
C ALA A 99 6.09 0.78 -29.29
N GLU A 100 5.01 0.00 -29.23
CA GLU A 100 3.99 0.12 -28.18
C GLU A 100 4.53 -0.30 -26.81
N ARG A 101 5.36 -1.35 -26.76
CA ARG A 101 6.07 -1.74 -25.53
C ARG A 101 6.97 -0.62 -25.02
N ALA A 102 7.70 0.06 -25.90
CA ALA A 102 8.53 1.20 -25.52
C ALA A 102 7.70 2.35 -24.92
N VAL A 103 6.50 2.61 -25.45
CA VAL A 103 5.58 3.60 -24.87
C VAL A 103 5.12 3.17 -23.48
N VAL A 104 4.68 1.92 -23.29
CA VAL A 104 4.26 1.40 -21.98
C VAL A 104 5.38 1.54 -20.94
N LEU A 105 6.60 1.14 -21.31
CA LEU A 105 7.77 1.26 -20.44
C LEU A 105 8.06 2.72 -20.09
N SER A 106 8.02 3.64 -21.07
CA SER A 106 8.26 5.07 -20.80
C SER A 106 7.25 5.69 -19.82
N VAL A 107 6.01 5.20 -19.80
CA VAL A 107 5.00 5.64 -18.83
C VAL A 107 5.31 5.10 -17.45
N ILE A 108 5.74 3.83 -17.36
CA ILE A 108 6.18 3.23 -16.08
C ILE A 108 7.37 4.01 -15.53
N ASP A 109 8.38 4.28 -16.36
CA ASP A 109 9.57 5.06 -15.97
C ASP A 109 9.16 6.45 -15.47
N ALA A 110 8.27 7.14 -16.17
CA ALA A 110 7.79 8.46 -15.73
C ALA A 110 7.04 8.42 -14.39
N ILE A 111 6.29 7.35 -14.10
CA ILE A 111 5.62 7.16 -12.80
C ILE A 111 6.65 6.90 -11.71
N LEU A 112 7.67 6.10 -11.99
CA LEU A 112 8.75 5.80 -11.04
C LEU A 112 9.59 7.04 -10.73
N ASP A 113 10.00 7.79 -11.76
CA ASP A 113 10.73 9.06 -11.63
C ASP A 113 9.94 10.09 -10.81
N ALA A 114 8.61 10.14 -10.98
CA ALA A 114 7.74 11.02 -10.19
C ALA A 114 7.69 10.56 -8.73
N ALA A 115 7.58 9.25 -8.48
CA ALA A 115 7.55 8.69 -7.13
C ALA A 115 8.86 8.89 -6.35
N GLU A 116 10.00 8.97 -7.04
CA GLU A 116 11.30 9.31 -6.45
C GLU A 116 11.40 10.80 -6.06
N LYS A 117 10.73 11.70 -6.79
CA LYS A 117 10.83 13.15 -6.59
C LYS A 117 9.82 13.70 -5.58
N GLU A 118 8.63 13.13 -5.49
CA GLU A 118 7.62 13.37 -4.45
C GLU A 118 6.44 12.44 -4.76
N ARG A 119 6.06 11.53 -3.85
CA ARG A 119 5.00 10.55 -4.16
C ARG A 119 3.66 11.26 -4.43
N PRO A 120 3.11 11.18 -5.66
CA PRO A 120 1.77 11.68 -5.93
C PRO A 120 0.75 10.85 -5.14
N THR A 121 -0.30 11.52 -4.68
CA THR A 121 -1.40 10.90 -3.94
C THR A 121 -2.21 9.95 -4.82
N ASP A 122 -2.86 8.95 -4.20
CA ASP A 122 -3.73 8.00 -4.92
C ASP A 122 -4.86 8.70 -5.71
N GLU A 123 -5.23 9.91 -5.28
CA GLU A 123 -6.24 10.75 -5.94
C GLU A 123 -5.73 11.33 -7.26
N GLU A 124 -4.47 11.77 -7.30
CA GLU A 124 -3.81 12.26 -8.50
C GLU A 124 -3.59 11.14 -9.52
N LEU A 125 -3.18 9.95 -9.05
CA LEU A 125 -3.02 8.76 -9.90
C LEU A 125 -4.35 8.32 -10.52
N ARG A 126 -5.46 8.36 -9.76
CA ARG A 126 -6.80 8.07 -10.28
C ARG A 126 -7.27 9.13 -11.28
N ALA A 127 -6.94 10.41 -11.08
CA ALA A 127 -7.29 11.48 -12.00
C ALA A 127 -6.59 11.31 -13.36
N VAL A 128 -5.30 10.93 -13.36
CA VAL A 128 -4.54 10.62 -14.58
C VAL A 128 -5.16 9.42 -15.34
N ALA A 129 -5.50 8.34 -14.63
CA ALA A 129 -6.15 7.18 -15.24
C ALA A 129 -7.54 7.52 -15.84
N LYS A 130 -8.30 8.41 -15.19
CA LYS A 130 -9.60 8.89 -15.69
C LYS A 130 -9.45 9.81 -16.90
N GLY A 131 -8.39 10.62 -16.94
CA GLY A 131 -8.00 11.44 -18.09
C GLY A 131 -7.63 10.58 -19.31
N ALA A 132 -6.86 9.51 -19.11
CA ALA A 132 -6.48 8.57 -20.16
C ALA A 132 -7.69 7.84 -20.78
N ARG A 133 -8.69 7.47 -19.97
CA ARG A 133 -9.95 6.88 -20.47
C ARG A 133 -10.81 7.86 -21.27
N ARG A 134 -10.80 9.16 -20.93
CA ARG A 134 -11.52 10.22 -21.67
C ARG A 134 -10.81 10.67 -22.94
N ALA A 135 -9.48 10.55 -23.00
CA ALA A 135 -8.68 10.97 -24.16
C ALA A 135 -8.75 10.00 -25.35
N GLY A 136 -9.44 8.86 -25.19
CA GLY A 136 -9.88 7.98 -26.26
C GLY A 136 -8.87 7.85 -27.40
N GLY A 137 -7.72 7.19 -27.14
CA GLY A 137 -6.81 6.66 -28.17
C GLY A 137 -6.45 7.55 -29.35
N SER A 138 -6.58 8.88 -29.26
CA SER A 138 -6.37 9.75 -30.42
C SER A 138 -4.94 10.26 -30.46
N ALA A 139 -4.41 10.38 -31.68
CA ALA A 139 -3.08 10.93 -31.95
C ALA A 139 -2.84 12.34 -31.37
N ALA A 140 -3.91 13.04 -30.96
CA ALA A 140 -3.84 14.33 -30.28
C ALA A 140 -3.49 14.19 -28.79
N GLY A 141 -3.96 13.12 -28.13
CA GLY A 141 -3.63 12.82 -26.72
C GLY A 141 -2.16 12.43 -26.55
N ALA A 142 -1.65 11.58 -27.44
CA ALA A 142 -0.23 11.21 -27.46
C ALA A 142 0.67 12.44 -27.69
N ARG A 143 0.31 13.32 -28.64
CA ARG A 143 1.05 14.57 -28.92
C ARG A 143 1.06 15.53 -27.73
N LYS A 144 -0.06 15.67 -26.99
CA LYS A 144 -0.10 16.48 -25.77
C LYS A 144 0.80 15.91 -24.66
N ALA A 145 0.77 14.59 -24.45
CA ALA A 145 1.61 13.94 -23.45
C ALA A 145 3.12 14.12 -23.75
N THR A 146 3.52 13.96 -25.02
CA THR A 146 4.91 14.17 -25.45
C THR A 146 5.35 15.63 -25.29
N ALA A 147 4.47 16.59 -25.61
CA ALA A 147 4.77 18.01 -25.46
C ALA A 147 4.92 18.43 -23.98
N THR A 148 4.09 17.88 -23.09
CA THR A 148 4.19 18.11 -21.64
C THR A 148 5.48 17.51 -21.07
N ALA A 149 5.84 16.29 -21.45
CA ALA A 149 7.09 15.65 -21.03
C ALA A 149 8.34 16.42 -21.49
N GLN A 150 8.33 16.97 -22.71
CA GLN A 150 9.44 17.81 -23.20
C GLN A 150 9.56 19.14 -22.45
N ARG A 151 8.45 19.74 -22.04
CA ARG A 151 8.45 21.03 -21.32
C ARG A 151 9.00 20.88 -19.89
N VAL A 152 8.63 19.81 -19.18
CA VAL A 152 9.19 19.47 -17.86
C VAL A 152 10.70 19.21 -17.93
N ARG A 153 11.18 18.55 -19.00
CA ARG A 153 12.61 18.28 -19.19
C ARG A 153 13.44 19.55 -19.45
N ARG A 154 12.83 20.65 -19.90
CA ARG A 154 13.49 21.94 -20.13
C ARG A 154 13.48 22.88 -18.92
N GLY A 155 12.79 22.54 -17.83
CA GLY A 155 12.72 23.38 -16.65
C GLY A 155 11.83 24.62 -16.80
N ASP A 156 10.95 24.65 -17.80
CA ASP A 156 9.99 25.74 -17.97
C ASP A 156 8.81 25.53 -17.01
N GLU A 157 8.86 26.16 -15.83
CA GLU A 157 7.71 26.25 -14.94
C GLU A 157 6.60 27.12 -15.56
N PRO A 158 5.32 26.73 -15.44
CA PRO A 158 4.21 27.60 -15.84
C PRO A 158 4.10 28.76 -14.86
N GLN A 159 4.42 29.97 -15.32
CA GLN A 159 4.05 31.20 -14.61
C GLN A 159 2.51 31.24 -14.49
N ARG A 160 2.05 31.42 -13.25
CA ARG A 160 0.63 31.55 -12.88
C ARG A 160 0.01 32.81 -13.46
#